data_AF-A0A937U3D6-F1
#
_entry.id   AF-A0A937U3D6-F1
#
_cell.length_a   1.000
_cell.length_b   1.000
_cell.length_c   1.000
_cell.angle_alpha   90.00
_cell.angle_beta   90.00
_cell.angle_gamma   90.00
#
_symmetry.space_group_name_H-M   'P 1'
#
loop_
_entity.id
_entity.type
_entity.pdbx_description
1 polymer ?
#
loop_
_entity_poly.entity_id
_entity_poly.type
_entity_poly.pdbx_seq_one_letter_code
_entity_poly.pdbx_strand_id
1 'polypeptide(L)'
;MQILLKAVISLVIIFVATGIAKKFPSFAGLIAVMPLTGALVLVWVYLENKGNPVIMQGFAWGALWGILPSILFFIVAFFCFKKQLTLPIVLCSSFGIWLAAAIVHQWVLK
;
A
#
# COMPACT_ATOMS: atom_id res chain seq x y z
N MET A 1 -7.93 -24.20 -4.66
CA MET A 1 -9.02 -23.55 -3.90
C MET A 1 -8.65 -22.20 -3.30
N GLN A 2 -7.45 -21.99 -2.73
CA GLN A 2 -7.10 -20.71 -2.07
C GLN A 2 -6.92 -19.51 -3.03
N ILE A 3 -6.45 -19.74 -4.27
CA ILE A 3 -6.19 -18.67 -5.24
C ILE A 3 -7.49 -17.96 -5.64
N LEU A 4 -8.54 -18.73 -5.94
CA LEU A 4 -9.84 -18.17 -6.36
C LEU A 4 -10.48 -17.34 -5.23
N LEU A 5 -10.41 -17.82 -3.99
CA LEU A 5 -10.90 -17.09 -2.82
C LEU A 5 -10.13 -15.77 -2.60
N LYS A 6 -8.81 -15.81 -2.68
CA LYS A 6 -7.95 -14.60 -2.58
C LYS A 6 -8.30 -13.59 -3.67
N ALA A 7 -8.49 -14.05 -4.91
CA ALA A 7 -8.86 -13.20 -6.04
C ALA A 7 -10.24 -12.54 -5.86
N VAL A 8 -11.26 -13.30 -5.44
CA VAL A 8 -12.60 -12.75 -5.19
C VAL A 8 -12.58 -11.69 -4.10
N ILE A 9 -11.87 -11.94 -2.99
CA ILE A 9 -11.75 -10.96 -1.90
C ILE A 9 -11.09 -9.67 -2.40
N SER A 10 -9.99 -9.78 -3.16
CA SER A 10 -9.32 -8.61 -3.75
C SER A 10 -10.24 -7.82 -4.69
N LEU A 11 -11.00 -8.50 -5.55
CA LEU A 11 -11.95 -7.86 -6.47
C LEU A 11 -13.07 -7.13 -5.73
N VAL A 12 -13.63 -7.75 -4.68
CA VAL A 12 -14.68 -7.12 -3.86
C VAL A 12 -14.16 -5.83 -3.22
N ILE A 13 -12.95 -5.84 -2.66
CA ILE A 13 -12.33 -4.64 -2.05
C ILE A 13 -12.18 -3.53 -3.10
N ILE A 14 -11.71 -3.86 -4.30
CA ILE A 14 -11.53 -2.88 -5.39
C ILE A 14 -12.88 -2.31 -5.84
N PHE A 15 -13.90 -3.13 -6.03
CA PHE A 15 -15.23 -2.67 -6.45
C PHE A 15 -15.89 -1.78 -5.41
N VAL A 16 -15.78 -2.14 -4.13
CA VAL A 16 -16.30 -1.33 -3.03
C VAL A 16 -15.59 0.03 -2.98
N ALA A 17 -14.25 0.04 -3.03
CA ALA A 17 -13.48 1.27 -3.00
C ALA A 17 -13.81 2.20 -4.17
N THR A 18 -13.86 1.66 -5.40
CA THR A 18 -14.17 2.44 -6.62
C THR A 18 -15.63 2.91 -6.67
N GLY A 19 -16.57 2.11 -6.15
CA GLY A 19 -17.96 2.51 -5.99
C GLY A 19 -18.12 3.68 -5.02
N ILE A 20 -17.45 3.62 -3.88
CA ILE A 20 -17.48 4.69 -2.88
C ILE A 20 -16.77 5.95 -3.39
N ALA A 21 -15.69 5.80 -4.18
CA ALA A 21 -14.91 6.93 -4.69
C ALA A 21 -15.76 7.94 -5.47
N LYS A 22 -16.82 7.49 -6.15
CA LYS A 22 -17.74 8.35 -6.91
C LYS A 22 -18.51 9.33 -6.03
N LYS A 23 -18.83 8.94 -4.80
CA LYS A 23 -19.67 9.73 -3.87
C LYS A 23 -18.88 10.32 -2.71
N PHE A 24 -17.88 9.60 -2.22
CA PHE A 24 -17.02 9.97 -1.09
C PHE A 24 -15.54 9.65 -1.39
N PRO A 25 -14.85 10.50 -2.19
CA PRO A 25 -13.46 10.27 -2.58
C PRO A 25 -12.49 10.12 -1.41
N SER A 26 -12.69 10.90 -0.33
CA SER A 26 -11.85 10.82 0.87
C SER A 26 -11.96 9.47 1.58
N PHE A 27 -13.18 8.92 1.69
CA PHE A 27 -13.40 7.62 2.31
C PHE A 27 -12.88 6.47 1.44
N ALA A 28 -13.02 6.59 0.12
CA ALA A 28 -12.40 5.65 -0.81
C ALA A 28 -10.88 5.67 -0.76
N GLY A 29 -10.28 6.86 -0.57
CA GLY A 29 -8.85 7.00 -0.29
C GLY A 29 -8.45 6.24 0.96
N LEU A 30 -9.18 6.41 2.07
CA LEU A 30 -8.93 5.67 3.30
C LEU A 30 -8.96 4.15 3.08
N ILE A 31 -10.01 3.64 2.39
CA ILE A 31 -10.12 2.21 2.06
C ILE A 31 -8.93 1.75 1.21
N ALA A 32 -8.49 2.57 0.24
CA ALA A 32 -7.38 2.23 -0.64
C ALA A 32 -6.03 2.12 0.09
N VAL A 33 -5.81 2.92 1.15
CA VAL A 33 -4.57 2.89 1.95
C VAL A 33 -4.69 2.02 3.20
N MET A 34 -5.86 1.43 3.49
CA MET A 34 -6.00 0.50 4.61
C MET A 34 -4.98 -0.64 4.47
N PRO A 35 -4.32 -1.04 5.57
CA PRO A 35 -3.34 -2.12 5.55
C PRO A 35 -4.02 -3.49 5.49
N LEU A 36 -5.03 -3.68 4.64
CA LEU A 36 -5.75 -4.94 4.46
C LEU A 36 -4.80 -6.05 4.03
N THR A 37 -3.99 -5.78 3.00
CA THR A 37 -2.96 -6.71 2.54
C THR A 37 -1.92 -6.95 3.62
N GLY A 38 -1.47 -5.89 4.31
CA GLY A 38 -0.51 -5.98 5.41
C GLY A 38 -1.02 -6.83 6.59
N ALA A 39 -2.28 -6.64 6.98
CA ALA A 39 -2.94 -7.39 8.05
C ALA A 39 -3.12 -8.86 7.67
N LEU A 40 -3.54 -9.15 6.43
CA LEU A 40 -3.62 -10.53 5.94
C LEU A 40 -2.25 -11.20 5.96
N VAL A 41 -1.21 -10.53 5.45
CA VAL A 41 0.16 -11.06 5.48
C VAL A 41 0.62 -11.28 6.92
N LEU A 42 0.35 -10.35 7.84
CA LEU A 42 0.73 -10.49 9.25
C LEU A 42 0.11 -11.75 9.89
N VAL A 43 -1.17 -12.03 9.60
CA VAL A 43 -1.83 -13.27 10.06
C VAL A 43 -1.13 -14.51 9.50
N TRP A 44 -0.79 -14.52 8.21
CA TRP A 44 -0.09 -15.64 7.60
C TRP A 44 1.31 -15.84 8.18
N VAL A 45 2.10 -14.77 8.29
CA VAL A 45 3.45 -14.84 8.88
C VAL A 45 3.36 -15.31 10.33
N TYR A 46 2.36 -14.88 11.10
CA TYR A 46 2.13 -15.36 12.45
C TYR A 46 1.88 -16.87 12.49
N LEU A 47 0.96 -17.37 11.65
CA LEU A 47 0.61 -18.79 11.59
C LEU A 47 1.79 -19.66 11.13
N GLU A 48 2.52 -19.23 10.12
CA GLU A 48 3.66 -19.97 9.56
C GLU A 48 4.86 -20.01 10.51
N ASN A 49 5.09 -18.93 11.26
CA ASN A 49 6.24 -18.80 12.16
C ASN A 49 5.88 -19.06 13.63
N LYS A 50 4.69 -19.64 13.88
CA LYS A 50 4.18 -19.98 15.23
C LYS A 50 4.25 -18.80 16.21
N GLY A 51 4.04 -17.59 15.71
CA GLY A 51 4.09 -16.37 16.51
C GLY A 51 5.47 -15.97 17.02
N ASN A 52 6.56 -16.38 16.35
CA ASN A 52 7.92 -15.99 16.73
C ASN A 52 8.04 -14.44 16.82
N PRO A 53 8.32 -13.88 18.01
CA PRO A 53 8.29 -12.43 18.23
C PRO A 53 9.35 -11.67 17.43
N VAL A 54 10.51 -12.27 17.17
CA VAL A 54 11.59 -11.64 16.39
C VAL A 54 11.16 -11.43 14.94
N ILE A 55 10.50 -12.44 14.35
CA ILE A 55 9.99 -12.36 12.97
C ILE A 55 8.83 -11.38 12.88
N MET A 56 7.91 -11.40 13.86
CA MET A 56 6.80 -10.45 13.93
C MET A 56 7.30 -9.01 14.05
N GLN A 57 8.30 -8.76 14.90
CA GLN A 57 8.92 -7.44 15.06
C GLN A 57 9.61 -7.00 13.77
N GLY A 58 10.37 -7.88 13.11
CA GLY A 58 11.01 -7.58 11.83
C GLY A 58 10.01 -7.23 10.74
N PHE A 59 8.90 -7.99 10.65
CA PHE A 59 7.82 -7.69 9.71
C PHE A 59 7.16 -6.34 10.00
N ALA A 60 6.81 -6.07 11.26
CA ALA A 60 6.18 -4.81 11.66
C ALA A 60 7.11 -3.62 11.41
N TRP A 61 8.40 -3.77 11.69
CA TRP A 61 9.43 -2.76 11.42
C TRP A 61 9.57 -2.47 9.93
N GLY A 62 9.68 -3.53 9.11
CA GLY A 62 9.75 -3.39 7.66
C GLY A 62 8.48 -2.77 7.06
N ALA A 63 7.31 -3.13 7.56
CA ALA A 63 6.04 -2.55 7.14
C ALA A 63 5.93 -1.06 7.52
N LEU A 64 6.32 -0.70 8.74
CA LEU A 64 6.31 0.69 9.22
C LEU A 64 7.15 1.58 8.32
N TRP A 65 8.36 1.15 7.97
CA TRP A 65 9.20 1.90 7.06
C TRP A 65 8.73 1.88 5.61
N GLY A 66 8.10 0.79 5.15
CA GLY A 66 7.49 0.71 3.82
C GLY A 66 6.33 1.70 3.60
N ILE A 67 5.72 2.20 4.68
CA ILE A 67 4.71 3.25 4.61
C ILE A 67 5.34 4.58 4.15
N LEU A 68 6.59 4.87 4.50
CA LEU A 68 7.22 6.16 4.20
C LEU A 68 7.34 6.45 2.69
N PRO A 69 7.87 5.53 1.84
CA PRO A 69 7.81 5.68 0.38
C PRO A 69 6.37 5.84 -0.14
N SER A 70 5.42 5.12 0.45
CA SER A 70 4.01 5.16 0.05
C SER A 70 3.35 6.51 0.37
N ILE A 71 3.71 7.15 1.48
CA ILE A 71 3.29 8.52 1.81
C ILE A 71 3.83 9.49 0.75
N LEU A 72 5.12 9.38 0.39
CA LEU A 72 5.73 10.24 -0.63
C LEU A 72 5.04 10.08 -2.00
N PHE A 73 4.68 8.85 -2.39
CA PHE A 73 3.90 8.59 -3.59
C PHE A 73 2.59 9.41 -3.60
N PHE A 74 1.80 9.34 -2.52
CA PHE A 74 0.51 10.04 -2.48
C PHE A 74 0.65 11.56 -2.37
N ILE A 75 1.71 12.07 -1.74
CA ILE A 75 2.03 13.51 -1.75
C ILE A 75 2.24 14.00 -3.18
N VAL A 76 3.06 13.30 -3.95
CA VAL A 76 3.35 13.64 -5.35
C VAL A 76 2.09 13.53 -6.18
N ALA A 77 1.34 12.45 -6.04
CA ALA A 77 0.08 12.25 -6.75
C ALA A 77 -0.90 13.40 -6.48
N PHE A 78 -1.06 13.80 -5.22
CA PHE A 78 -1.92 14.92 -4.82
C PHE A 78 -1.49 16.24 -5.49
N PHE A 79 -0.20 16.58 -5.45
CA PHE A 79 0.30 17.80 -6.09
C PHE A 79 0.20 17.76 -7.62
N CYS A 80 0.42 16.60 -8.24
CA CYS A 80 0.27 16.43 -9.68
C CYS A 80 -1.21 16.59 -10.10
N PHE A 81 -2.15 16.02 -9.36
CA PHE A 81 -3.58 16.21 -9.62
C PHE A 81 -4.05 17.65 -9.35
N LYS A 82 -3.48 18.33 -8.34
CA LYS A 82 -3.67 19.78 -8.11
C LYS A 82 -3.26 20.62 -9.32
N LYS A 83 -2.25 20.19 -10.07
CA LYS A 83 -1.79 20.82 -11.33
C LYS A 83 -2.53 20.35 -12.58
N GLN A 84 -3.61 19.57 -12.43
CA GLN A 84 -4.41 19.02 -13.53
C GLN A 84 -3.57 18.18 -14.53
N LEU A 85 -2.50 17.53 -14.05
CA LEU A 85 -1.68 16.68 -14.90
C LEU A 85 -2.43 15.39 -15.27
N THR A 86 -2.07 14.80 -16.42
CA THR A 86 -2.65 13.54 -16.87
C THR A 86 -2.20 12.38 -15.99
N LEU A 87 -3.05 11.37 -15.86
CA LEU A 87 -2.79 10.19 -15.02
C LEU A 87 -1.46 9.47 -15.35
N PRO A 88 -1.03 9.30 -16.61
CA PRO A 88 0.28 8.72 -16.90
C PRO A 88 1.44 9.51 -16.29
N ILE A 89 1.40 10.84 -16.38
CA ILE A 89 2.43 11.72 -15.80
C ILE A 89 2.44 11.60 -14.28
N VAL A 90 1.25 11.61 -13.67
CA VAL A 90 1.07 11.45 -12.22
C VAL A 90 1.67 10.12 -11.73
N LEU A 91 1.39 9.03 -12.44
CA LEU A 91 1.92 7.72 -12.06
C LEU A 91 3.43 7.66 -12.24
N CYS A 92 3.97 8.13 -13.37
CA CYS A 92 5.42 8.14 -13.60
C CYS A 92 6.17 8.95 -12.53
N SER A 93 5.69 10.15 -12.19
CA SER A 93 6.33 10.98 -11.16
C SER A 93 6.23 10.37 -9.77
N SER A 94 5.05 9.85 -9.40
CA SER A 94 4.81 9.27 -8.07
C SER A 94 5.57 7.97 -7.87
N PHE A 95 5.59 7.07 -8.87
CA PHE A 95 6.40 5.85 -8.82
C PHE A 95 7.89 6.15 -8.88
N GLY A 96 8.32 7.17 -9.62
CA GLY A 96 9.72 7.60 -9.64
C GLY A 96 10.22 8.00 -8.26
N ILE A 97 9.43 8.81 -7.54
CA ILE A 97 9.76 9.25 -6.18
C ILE A 97 9.64 8.11 -5.17
N TRP A 98 8.63 7.25 -5.30
CA TRP A 98 8.49 6.05 -4.48
C TRP A 98 9.72 5.14 -4.59
N LEU A 99 10.20 4.91 -5.82
CA LEU A 99 11.33 4.03 -6.09
C LEU A 99 12.64 4.64 -5.58
N ALA A 100 12.84 5.95 -5.77
CA ALA A 100 13.97 6.66 -5.17
C ALA A 100 13.96 6.54 -3.63
N ALA A 101 12.80 6.77 -3.00
CA ALA A 101 12.66 6.63 -1.55
C ALA A 101 12.88 5.18 -1.07
N ALA A 102 12.40 4.19 -1.81
CA ALA A 102 12.60 2.77 -1.51
C ALA A 102 14.08 2.36 -1.62
N ILE A 103 14.81 2.89 -2.61
CA ILE A 103 16.26 2.67 -2.73
C ILE A 103 16.98 3.30 -1.53
N VAL A 104 16.75 4.58 -1.24
CA VAL A 104 17.38 5.25 -0.09
C VAL A 104 17.12 4.48 1.19
N HIS A 105 15.88 4.02 1.39
CA HIS A 105 15.50 3.19 2.52
C HIS A 105 16.28 1.86 2.59
N GLN A 106 16.39 1.12 1.48
CA GLN A 106 17.12 -0.15 1.44
C GLN A 106 18.62 0.02 1.73
N TRP A 107 19.17 1.21 1.45
CA TRP A 107 20.53 1.58 1.79
C TRP A 107 20.69 1.96 3.27
N VAL A 108 19.66 2.53 3.90
CA VAL A 108 19.68 2.97 5.31
C VAL A 108 19.40 1.82 6.30
N LEU A 109 18.59 0.82 5.91
CA LEU A 109 18.28 -0.35 6.74
C LEU A 109 19.24 -1.54 6.54
N LYS A 110 20.24 -1.40 5.66
CA LYS A 110 21.38 -2.33 5.57
C LYS A 110 22.42 -2.00 6.62
#